data_AF-A0A1B6J7X5-F1
#
_entry.id   AF-A0A1B6J7X5-F1
#
_cell.length_a   1.000
_cell.length_b   1.000
_cell.length_c   1.000
_cell.angle_alpha   90.00
_cell.angle_beta   90.00
_cell.angle_gamma   90.00
#
_symmetry.space_group_name_H-M   'P 1'
#
loop_
_entity.id
_entity.type
_entity.pdbx_description
1 polymer ?
#
loop_
_entity_poly.entity_id
_entity_poly.type
_entity_poly.pdbx_seq_one_letter_code
_entity_poly.pdbx_strand_id
1 'polypeptide(L)'
;SLPLLVFLHFAQHSCIGTMWWSVFAVCLLLAVVESSSNHAVKSLHITSDIKNRYATTHVTSRVANTGDKANKVPFYVTFPDSAFLTEFAIEENGREIKATLHKNEDVKDLDKEFGEDVLSVFVRDANQFAVLVNVEAKAEVTFKLTYEELLSRHLEIYSHNIHVNPQQIVDDLKVTVNIEEPTIITYLKVLKFHGFSNVFSRDNDKDSEIATIENKSPQSKVIVWAPSADQQRAMNAKGIQGEIVVQYNLDRLEHAEPYLVDDGHYFADFFAVEALPSLKKHVIFVIDYSYSMEGEKF
;
A
#
# COMPACT_ATOMS: atom_id res chain seq x y z
N SER A 1 25.76 -19.07 0.43
CA SER A 1 25.56 -17.63 0.21
C SER A 1 24.58 -17.48 -0.92
N LEU A 2 23.32 -17.18 -0.64
CA LEU A 2 22.34 -16.96 -1.70
C LEU A 2 22.55 -15.57 -2.30
N PRO A 3 22.79 -15.43 -3.61
CA PRO A 3 22.64 -14.15 -4.30
C PRO A 3 21.14 -13.88 -4.48
N LEU A 4 20.67 -12.74 -3.98
CA LEU A 4 19.29 -12.30 -4.20
C LEU A 4 19.28 -11.34 -5.39
N LEU A 5 18.86 -11.80 -6.56
CA LEU A 5 18.47 -10.92 -7.67
C LEU A 5 16.95 -10.77 -7.66
N VAL A 6 16.48 -9.54 -7.68
CA VAL A 6 15.06 -9.17 -7.76
C VAL A 6 14.83 -8.50 -9.10
N PHE A 7 13.97 -9.08 -9.92
CA PHE A 7 13.60 -8.53 -11.23
C PHE A 7 12.23 -7.87 -11.17
N LEU A 8 12.16 -6.63 -11.65
CA LEU A 8 10.92 -5.88 -11.87
C LEU A 8 10.57 -5.99 -13.36
N HIS A 9 9.66 -6.90 -13.71
CA HIS A 9 9.16 -6.99 -15.08
C HIS A 9 8.01 -6.00 -15.29
N PHE A 10 8.16 -5.03 -16.18
CA PHE A 10 6.99 -4.36 -16.73
C PHE A 10 6.96 -4.55 -18.24
N ALA A 11 5.86 -5.13 -18.70
CA ALA A 11 5.49 -5.12 -20.10
C ALA A 11 4.42 -4.04 -20.30
N GLN A 12 4.82 -2.84 -20.71
CA GLN A 12 3.94 -1.98 -21.49
C GLN A 12 4.20 -2.26 -22.97
N HIS A 13 3.39 -3.14 -23.55
CA HIS A 13 3.07 -3.00 -24.97
C HIS A 13 1.57 -3.19 -25.16
N SER A 14 0.95 -2.11 -25.63
CA SER A 14 -0.30 -2.13 -26.38
C SER A 14 -0.36 -3.34 -27.31
N CYS A 15 -1.29 -4.25 -27.04
CA CYS A 15 -2.24 -4.80 -28.00
C CYS A 15 -3.03 -5.90 -27.30
N ILE A 16 -4.35 -5.74 -27.34
CA ILE A 16 -5.42 -6.69 -27.03
C ILE A 16 -4.94 -8.15 -27.18
N GLY A 17 -4.57 -8.81 -26.06
CA GLY A 17 -4.14 -10.22 -26.09
C GLY A 17 -3.34 -10.73 -24.90
N THR A 18 -2.66 -9.88 -24.13
CA THR A 18 -1.78 -10.29 -23.01
C THR A 18 -2.47 -10.35 -21.63
N MET A 19 -3.72 -9.91 -21.53
CA MET A 19 -4.49 -9.82 -20.27
C MET A 19 -4.77 -11.16 -19.56
N TRP A 20 -4.60 -12.30 -20.22
CA TRP A 20 -4.93 -13.59 -19.61
C TRP A 20 -3.78 -14.26 -18.85
N TRP A 21 -2.51 -14.00 -19.16
CA TRP A 21 -1.42 -14.72 -18.49
C TRP A 21 -1.05 -14.16 -17.11
N SER A 22 -1.08 -12.83 -16.94
CA SER A 22 -0.72 -12.14 -15.70
C SER A 22 -1.82 -12.22 -14.62
N VAL A 23 -3.10 -12.31 -15.02
CA VAL A 23 -4.21 -12.64 -14.11
C VAL A 23 -4.02 -14.04 -13.53
N PHE A 24 -3.65 -15.00 -14.37
CA PHE A 24 -3.43 -16.38 -13.95
C PHE A 24 -2.26 -16.54 -12.98
N ALA A 25 -1.15 -15.80 -13.12
CA ALA A 25 0.02 -15.94 -12.25
C ALA A 25 -0.23 -15.45 -10.81
N VAL A 26 -0.88 -14.28 -10.63
CA VAL A 26 -1.24 -13.77 -9.30
C VAL A 26 -2.38 -14.58 -8.68
N CYS A 27 -3.38 -14.98 -9.47
CA CYS A 27 -4.39 -15.93 -9.00
C CYS A 27 -3.79 -17.30 -8.66
N LEU A 28 -2.75 -17.76 -9.37
CA LEU A 28 -2.02 -18.98 -9.02
C LEU A 28 -1.24 -18.79 -7.72
N LEU A 29 -0.61 -17.64 -7.48
CA LEU A 29 0.06 -17.37 -6.21
C LEU A 29 -0.92 -17.27 -5.06
N LEU A 30 -2.01 -16.53 -5.22
CA LEU A 30 -3.07 -16.47 -4.21
C LEU A 30 -3.65 -17.87 -3.95
N ALA A 31 -3.83 -18.70 -4.98
CA ALA A 31 -4.22 -20.10 -4.82
C ALA A 31 -3.12 -20.98 -4.17
N VAL A 32 -1.84 -20.74 -4.46
CA VAL A 32 -0.70 -21.43 -3.83
C VAL A 32 -0.57 -21.03 -2.37
N VAL A 33 -0.79 -19.75 -2.03
CA VAL A 33 -0.80 -19.22 -0.66
C VAL A 33 -2.01 -19.75 0.12
N GLU A 34 -3.19 -19.80 -0.49
CA GLU A 34 -4.38 -20.45 0.07
C GLU A 34 -4.16 -21.96 0.31
N SER A 35 -3.23 -22.60 -0.41
CA SER A 35 -2.86 -24.01 -0.23
C SER A 35 -1.70 -24.26 0.75
N SER A 36 -0.97 -23.21 1.18
CA SER A 36 0.26 -23.32 1.94
C SER A 36 0.01 -23.21 3.46
N SER A 37 -0.38 -24.32 4.09
CA SER A 37 -0.62 -24.42 5.54
C SER A 37 0.64 -24.35 6.42
N ASN A 38 1.82 -24.11 5.84
CA ASN A 38 3.12 -24.31 6.50
C ASN A 38 3.90 -23.00 6.71
N HIS A 39 3.20 -21.89 6.94
CA HIS A 39 3.82 -20.64 7.38
C HIS A 39 2.93 -19.90 8.38
N ALA A 40 3.53 -19.02 9.17
CA ALA A 40 2.81 -18.16 10.11
C ALA A 40 3.42 -16.76 10.12
N VAL A 41 2.60 -15.74 9.87
CA VAL A 41 2.98 -14.33 10.04
C VAL A 41 3.03 -14.05 11.55
N LYS A 42 4.23 -13.80 12.04
CA LYS A 42 4.52 -13.50 13.45
C LYS A 42 4.18 -12.06 13.78
N SER A 43 4.49 -11.14 12.87
CA SER A 43 4.13 -9.73 13.00
C SER A 43 3.95 -9.08 11.64
N LEU A 44 3.11 -8.04 11.61
CA LEU A 44 2.96 -7.13 10.48
C LEU A 44 2.88 -5.70 11.03
N HIS A 45 3.94 -4.93 10.80
CA HIS A 45 4.02 -3.53 11.20
C HIS A 45 4.07 -2.66 9.95
N ILE A 46 3.17 -1.70 9.86
CA ILE A 46 3.16 -0.69 8.79
C ILE A 46 3.32 0.68 9.45
N THR A 47 4.36 1.42 9.07
CA THR A 47 4.60 2.78 9.58
C THR A 47 4.64 3.74 8.40
N SER A 48 3.72 4.70 8.37
CA SER A 48 3.68 5.75 7.36
C SER A 48 4.05 7.09 8.00
N ASP A 49 5.08 7.73 7.46
CA ASP A 49 5.52 9.06 7.85
C ASP A 49 5.09 10.04 6.77
N ILE A 50 4.11 10.89 7.09
CA ILE A 50 3.60 11.94 6.23
C ILE A 50 4.26 13.25 6.61
N LYS A 51 5.04 13.81 5.69
CA LYS A 51 5.61 15.14 5.79
C LYS A 51 5.28 15.94 4.54
N ASN A 52 4.75 17.15 4.71
CA ASN A 52 4.46 18.03 3.57
C ASN A 52 3.61 17.35 2.49
N ARG A 53 2.56 16.60 2.88
CA ARG A 53 1.71 15.78 2.01
C ARG A 53 2.44 14.61 1.33
N TYR A 54 3.71 14.38 1.59
CA TYR A 54 4.47 13.26 1.07
C TYR A 54 4.53 12.14 2.11
N ALA A 55 3.99 10.98 1.76
CA ALA A 55 3.93 9.81 2.62
C ALA A 55 5.04 8.83 2.27
N THR A 56 5.87 8.45 3.25
CA THR A 56 6.82 7.33 3.13
C THR A 56 6.33 6.20 4.02
N THR A 57 5.96 5.07 3.41
CA THR A 57 5.38 3.94 4.13
C THR A 57 6.33 2.75 4.15
N HIS A 58 6.65 2.30 5.36
CA HIS A 58 7.49 1.14 5.64
C HIS A 58 6.61 -0.02 6.10
N VAL A 59 6.64 -1.12 5.34
CA VAL A 59 5.97 -2.38 5.66
C VAL A 59 7.02 -3.37 6.14
N THR A 60 6.91 -3.84 7.37
CA THR A 60 7.75 -4.88 7.95
C THR A 60 6.89 -6.09 8.32
N SER A 61 7.16 -7.25 7.72
CA SER A 61 6.46 -8.49 8.05
C SER A 61 7.45 -9.59 8.42
N ARG A 62 7.26 -10.18 9.60
CA ARG A 62 8.04 -11.34 10.04
C ARG A 62 7.22 -12.60 9.82
N VAL A 63 7.79 -13.57 9.12
CA VAL A 63 7.09 -14.81 8.76
C VAL A 63 7.96 -16.02 9.10
N ALA A 64 7.36 -17.01 9.73
CA ALA A 64 8.00 -18.27 10.09
C ALA A 64 7.57 -19.39 9.16
N ASN A 65 8.51 -20.22 8.70
CA ASN A 65 8.18 -21.51 8.12
C ASN A 65 7.82 -22.48 9.25
N THR A 66 6.56 -22.93 9.31
CA THR A 66 6.10 -23.84 10.37
C THR A 66 6.32 -25.31 10.03
N GLY A 67 6.74 -25.62 8.80
CA GLY A 67 7.03 -26.98 8.34
C GLY A 67 8.35 -27.56 8.88
N ASP A 68 8.50 -28.88 8.75
CA ASP A 68 9.73 -29.61 9.13
C ASP A 68 10.76 -29.69 7.99
N LYS A 69 10.49 -29.03 6.87
CA LYS A 69 11.36 -28.94 5.68
C LYS A 69 11.39 -27.51 5.18
N ALA A 70 12.41 -27.18 4.39
CA ALA A 70 12.45 -25.92 3.65
C ALA A 70 11.18 -25.77 2.80
N ASN A 71 10.59 -24.57 2.83
CA ASN A 71 9.33 -24.28 2.15
C ASN A 71 9.33 -22.84 1.62
N LYS A 72 8.55 -22.61 0.55
CA LYS A 72 8.34 -21.28 0.00
C LYS A 72 7.33 -20.51 0.85
N VAL A 73 7.77 -19.42 1.45
CA VAL A 73 6.97 -18.51 2.27
C VAL A 73 6.61 -17.29 1.43
N PRO A 74 5.32 -16.89 1.38
CA PRO A 74 4.88 -15.73 0.63
C PRO A 74 5.04 -14.42 1.41
N PHE A 75 5.27 -13.34 0.66
CA PHE A 75 5.07 -11.98 1.09
C PHE A 75 4.32 -11.22 0.00
N TYR A 76 3.27 -10.49 0.38
CA TYR A 76 2.39 -9.78 -0.52
C TYR A 76 2.03 -8.42 0.08
N VAL A 77 2.14 -7.36 -0.73
CA VAL A 77 1.75 -6.00 -0.38
C VAL A 77 0.98 -5.41 -1.56
N THR A 78 -0.11 -4.71 -1.25
CA THR A 78 -0.74 -3.78 -2.18
C THR A 78 -0.50 -2.39 -1.63
N PHE A 79 -0.13 -1.44 -2.48
CA PHE A 79 0.01 -0.02 -2.15
C PHE A 79 -0.91 0.80 -3.06
N PRO A 80 -1.15 2.09 -2.79
CA PRO A 80 -1.98 2.94 -3.64
C PRO A 80 -1.46 3.05 -5.08
N ASP A 81 -2.34 3.27 -6.06
CA ASP A 81 -1.97 3.45 -7.48
C ASP A 81 -1.06 4.67 -7.72
N SER A 82 -1.18 5.67 -6.85
CA SER A 82 -0.36 6.89 -6.81
C SER A 82 1.04 6.66 -6.23
N ALA A 83 1.26 5.53 -5.58
CA ALA A 83 2.51 5.23 -4.90
C ALA A 83 3.50 4.47 -5.79
N PHE A 84 4.78 4.57 -5.46
CA PHE A 84 5.84 3.81 -6.12
C PHE A 84 6.74 3.13 -5.10
N LEU A 85 7.19 1.93 -5.45
CA LEU A 85 8.12 1.13 -4.65
C LEU A 85 9.52 1.73 -4.70
N THR A 86 10.14 1.98 -3.54
CA THR A 86 11.49 2.57 -3.43
C THR A 86 12.52 1.65 -2.81
N GLU A 87 12.11 0.73 -1.94
CA GLU A 87 13.02 -0.24 -1.35
C GLU A 87 12.32 -1.59 -1.09
N PHE A 88 13.07 -2.68 -1.28
CA PHE A 88 12.70 -4.00 -0.79
C PHE A 88 13.94 -4.69 -0.22
N ALA A 89 13.79 -5.32 0.94
CA ALA A 89 14.85 -6.07 1.58
C ALA A 89 14.29 -7.30 2.30
N ILE A 90 15.13 -8.31 2.40
CA ILE A 90 14.86 -9.53 3.17
C ILE A 90 15.94 -9.66 4.24
N GLU A 91 15.53 -9.91 5.47
CA GLU A 91 16.42 -10.18 6.58
C GLU A 91 16.23 -11.62 7.07
N GLU A 92 17.32 -12.39 7.03
CA GLU A 92 17.37 -13.77 7.51
C GLU A 92 18.61 -13.94 8.40
N ASN A 93 18.45 -14.52 9.60
CA ASN A 93 19.54 -14.75 10.56
C ASN A 93 20.39 -13.49 10.87
N GLY A 94 19.73 -12.32 10.93
CA GLY A 94 20.38 -11.02 11.19
C GLY A 94 21.20 -10.47 10.01
N ARG A 95 21.09 -11.07 8.83
CA ARG A 95 21.69 -10.56 7.59
C ARG A 95 20.60 -9.99 6.71
N GLU A 96 20.70 -8.69 6.45
CA GLU A 96 19.83 -8.00 5.52
C GLU A 96 20.38 -8.08 4.09
N ILE A 97 19.51 -8.44 3.16
CA ILE A 97 19.79 -8.53 1.73
C ILE A 97 18.83 -7.58 1.03
N LYS A 98 19.36 -6.46 0.55
CA LYS A 98 18.59 -5.46 -0.19
C LYS A 98 18.46 -5.85 -1.65
N ALA A 99 17.26 -5.73 -2.18
CA ALA A 99 16.96 -5.92 -3.58
C ALA A 99 17.48 -4.74 -4.41
N THR A 100 18.02 -5.02 -5.58
CA THR A 100 18.30 -3.97 -6.58
C THR A 100 17.04 -3.78 -7.42
N LEU A 101 16.47 -2.57 -7.41
CA LEU A 101 15.29 -2.23 -8.21
C LEU A 101 15.74 -1.74 -9.58
N HIS A 102 15.36 -2.46 -10.64
CA HIS A 102 15.67 -2.11 -12.02
C HIS A 102 14.47 -1.46 -12.72
N LYS A 103 14.76 -0.58 -13.70
CA LYS A 103 13.75 -0.06 -14.60
C LYS A 103 13.38 -1.13 -15.63
N ASN A 104 12.16 -1.02 -16.11
CA ASN A 104 11.44 -2.02 -16.91
C ASN A 104 12.12 -2.38 -18.23
N GLU A 105 12.83 -1.41 -18.79
CA GLU A 105 13.47 -1.50 -20.11
C GLU A 105 14.73 -2.37 -20.07
N ASP A 106 15.34 -2.55 -18.90
CA ASP A 106 16.63 -3.22 -18.71
C ASP A 106 16.51 -4.75 -18.51
N VAL A 107 15.29 -5.29 -18.39
CA VAL A 107 15.06 -6.69 -17.95
C VAL A 107 14.99 -7.68 -19.11
N LYS A 108 14.90 -7.23 -20.37
CA LYS A 108 14.74 -8.11 -21.55
C LYS A 108 15.94 -9.03 -21.84
N ASP A 109 17.11 -8.73 -21.29
CA ASP A 109 18.34 -9.51 -21.50
C ASP A 109 18.69 -10.46 -20.34
N LEU A 110 17.95 -10.43 -19.23
CA LEU A 110 18.32 -11.09 -17.96
C LEU A 110 17.70 -12.48 -17.78
N ASP A 111 16.70 -12.86 -18.59
CA ASP A 111 16.05 -14.18 -18.59
C ASP A 111 17.00 -15.34 -18.98
N LYS A 112 18.22 -15.03 -19.47
CA LYS A 112 19.17 -16.03 -19.97
C LYS A 112 20.24 -16.47 -18.97
N GLU A 113 20.34 -15.87 -17.78
CA GLU A 113 21.58 -15.97 -17.00
C GLU A 113 21.46 -16.60 -15.58
N PHE A 114 20.28 -16.91 -15.04
CA PHE A 114 20.20 -17.37 -13.63
C PHE A 114 19.31 -18.62 -13.40
N GLY A 115 19.88 -19.62 -12.72
CA GLY A 115 19.30 -20.96 -12.46
C GLY A 115 18.29 -21.05 -11.29
N GLU A 116 17.78 -22.27 -11.06
CA GLU A 116 16.55 -22.69 -10.33
C GLU A 116 16.27 -22.17 -8.90
N ASP A 117 17.10 -21.34 -8.28
CA ASP A 117 16.93 -20.88 -6.87
C ASP A 117 16.06 -19.61 -6.73
N VAL A 118 15.20 -19.37 -7.72
CA VAL A 118 14.65 -18.03 -8.03
C VAL A 118 13.55 -17.58 -7.07
N LEU A 119 13.80 -16.42 -6.42
CA LEU A 119 12.79 -15.47 -5.93
C LEU A 119 11.82 -15.16 -7.06
N SER A 120 10.62 -15.71 -7.01
CA SER A 120 9.60 -15.37 -8.00
C SER A 120 8.93 -14.07 -7.53
N VAL A 121 9.41 -12.94 -8.05
CA VAL A 121 8.87 -11.59 -7.78
C VAL A 121 7.80 -11.31 -8.82
N PHE A 122 6.59 -11.04 -8.36
CA PHE A 122 5.46 -10.72 -9.21
C PHE A 122 4.95 -9.33 -8.83
N VAL A 123 5.11 -8.39 -9.75
CA VAL A 123 4.46 -7.09 -9.72
C VAL A 123 3.38 -7.13 -10.79
N ARG A 124 2.12 -7.04 -10.38
CA ARG A 124 1.00 -6.91 -11.31
C ARG A 124 0.41 -5.51 -11.16
N ASP A 125 0.15 -4.85 -12.28
CA ASP A 125 -0.58 -3.59 -12.38
C ASP A 125 -0.06 -2.51 -11.40
N ALA A 126 1.24 -2.21 -11.47
CA ALA A 126 2.00 -1.13 -10.78
C ALA A 126 1.95 -1.04 -9.25
N ASN A 127 0.86 -1.47 -8.59
CA ASN A 127 0.55 -1.19 -7.20
C ASN A 127 0.58 -2.45 -6.28
N GLN A 128 0.91 -3.62 -6.82
CA GLN A 128 1.05 -4.87 -6.07
C GLN A 128 2.48 -5.40 -6.13
N PHE A 129 2.97 -5.90 -5.00
CA PHE A 129 4.26 -6.56 -4.88
C PHE A 129 4.08 -7.91 -4.21
N ALA A 130 4.56 -8.98 -4.84
CA ALA A 130 4.53 -10.33 -4.30
C ALA A 130 5.86 -11.05 -4.51
N VAL A 131 6.28 -11.84 -3.52
CA VAL A 131 7.49 -12.64 -3.59
C VAL A 131 7.32 -13.94 -2.81
N LEU A 132 7.90 -15.02 -3.34
CA LEU A 132 8.06 -16.30 -2.63
C LEU A 132 9.54 -16.49 -2.28
N VAL A 133 9.84 -16.72 -1.01
CA VAL A 133 11.21 -16.98 -0.53
C VAL A 133 11.28 -18.39 0.02
N ASN A 134 12.30 -19.16 -0.39
CA ASN A 134 12.57 -20.45 0.22
C ASN A 134 13.18 -20.23 1.61
N VAL A 135 12.50 -20.68 2.66
CA VAL A 135 12.90 -20.53 4.06
C VAL A 135 13.12 -21.90 4.66
N GLU A 136 14.25 -22.09 5.35
CA GLU A 136 14.59 -23.35 6.00
C GLU A 136 13.54 -23.81 7.01
N ALA A 137 13.55 -25.11 7.33
CA ALA A 137 12.64 -25.70 8.30
C ALA A 137 12.70 -24.94 9.64
N LYS A 138 11.54 -24.51 10.16
CA LYS A 138 11.42 -23.76 11.43
C LYS A 138 12.16 -22.42 11.48
N ALA A 139 12.71 -21.93 10.37
CA ALA A 139 13.36 -20.64 10.31
C ALA A 139 12.35 -19.49 10.13
N GLU A 140 12.81 -18.28 10.42
CA GLU A 140 12.04 -17.05 10.24
C GLU A 140 12.76 -16.12 9.26
N VAL A 141 11.97 -15.37 8.52
CA VAL A 141 12.41 -14.34 7.59
C VAL A 141 11.65 -13.05 7.89
N THR A 142 12.31 -11.91 7.76
CA THR A 142 11.67 -10.59 7.86
C THR A 142 11.73 -9.90 6.52
N PHE A 143 10.56 -9.55 5.99
CA PHE A 143 10.40 -8.77 4.78
C PHE A 143 10.27 -7.29 5.14
N LYS A 144 10.98 -6.43 4.42
CA LYS A 144 10.90 -4.98 4.53
C LYS A 144 10.63 -4.39 3.16
N LEU A 145 9.60 -3.57 3.05
CA LEU A 145 9.23 -2.91 1.81
C LEU A 145 8.92 -1.45 2.10
N THR A 146 9.48 -0.55 1.30
CA THR A 146 9.21 0.90 1.38
C THR A 146 8.56 1.36 0.08
N TYR A 147 7.44 2.06 0.20
CA TYR A 147 6.79 2.75 -0.90
C TYR A 147 6.48 4.19 -0.52
N GLU A 148 6.43 5.05 -1.52
CA GLU A 148 6.28 6.49 -1.35
C GLU A 148 5.14 7.03 -2.21
N GLU A 149 4.45 8.04 -1.70
CA GLU A 149 3.28 8.65 -2.34
C GLU A 149 3.22 10.15 -2.05
N LEU A 150 2.86 10.95 -3.06
CA LEU A 150 2.36 12.29 -2.84
C LEU A 150 0.83 12.26 -2.69
N LEU A 151 0.32 12.63 -1.52
CA LEU A 151 -1.11 12.58 -1.22
C LEU A 151 -1.88 13.58 -2.08
N SER A 152 -2.97 13.09 -2.69
CA SER A 152 -3.87 13.91 -3.48
C SER A 152 -5.00 14.48 -2.64
N ARG A 153 -5.43 15.72 -2.97
CA ARG A 153 -6.55 16.40 -2.29
C ARG A 153 -7.81 16.29 -3.14
N HIS A 154 -8.88 15.79 -2.56
CA HIS A 154 -10.20 15.75 -3.19
C HIS A 154 -11.26 16.25 -2.22
N LEU A 155 -12.12 17.18 -2.68
CA LEU A 155 -13.17 17.80 -1.85
C LEU A 155 -12.62 18.30 -0.50
N GLU A 156 -11.51 19.04 -0.57
CA GLU A 156 -10.80 19.64 0.57
C GLU A 156 -10.05 18.67 1.49
N ILE A 157 -10.16 17.36 1.29
CA ILE A 157 -9.56 16.33 2.14
C ILE A 157 -8.35 15.69 1.44
N TYR A 158 -7.25 15.52 2.18
CA TYR A 158 -6.19 14.58 1.83
C TYR A 158 -6.55 13.22 2.41
N SER A 159 -6.50 12.18 1.57
CA SER A 159 -6.74 10.79 1.99
C SER A 159 -5.46 10.00 1.87
N HIS A 160 -5.06 9.34 2.95
CA HIS A 160 -3.97 8.37 2.94
C HIS A 160 -4.55 6.97 3.18
N ASN A 161 -4.45 6.12 2.15
CA ASN A 161 -5.00 4.77 2.15
C ASN A 161 -3.88 3.76 2.38
N ILE A 162 -3.99 2.96 3.43
CA ILE A 162 -3.02 1.93 3.78
C ILE A 162 -3.70 0.56 3.66
N HIS A 163 -3.31 -0.23 2.66
CA HIS A 163 -3.83 -1.58 2.52
C HIS A 163 -3.19 -2.54 3.55
N VAL A 164 -4.02 -3.37 4.17
CA VAL A 164 -3.63 -4.37 5.16
C VAL A 164 -4.22 -5.72 4.76
N ASN A 165 -3.35 -6.67 4.45
CA ASN A 165 -3.75 -8.02 4.03
C ASN A 165 -2.73 -9.09 4.46
N PRO A 166 -2.69 -9.45 5.76
CA PRO A 166 -1.83 -10.53 6.25
C PRO A 166 -2.29 -11.94 5.82
N GLN A 167 -3.47 -12.08 5.22
CA GLN A 167 -4.10 -13.37 4.81
C GLN A 167 -4.33 -14.39 5.93
N GLN A 168 -4.03 -14.04 7.18
CA GLN A 168 -4.27 -14.81 8.39
C GLN A 168 -4.46 -13.86 9.58
N ILE A 169 -4.87 -14.41 10.72
CA ILE A 169 -4.89 -13.67 11.98
C ILE A 169 -3.45 -13.52 12.50
N VAL A 170 -3.07 -12.31 12.89
CA VAL A 170 -1.71 -11.98 13.34
C VAL A 170 -1.77 -11.40 14.75
N ASP A 171 -1.04 -12.00 15.70
CA ASP A 171 -1.08 -11.55 17.10
C ASP A 171 -0.47 -10.14 17.27
N ASP A 172 0.59 -9.84 16.51
CA ASP A 172 1.27 -8.55 16.51
C ASP A 172 1.06 -7.80 15.19
N LEU A 173 -0.13 -7.20 15.05
CA LEU A 173 -0.53 -6.37 13.92
C LEU A 173 -0.63 -4.91 14.35
N LYS A 174 0.13 -4.02 13.71
CA LYS A 174 0.11 -2.59 14.02
C LYS A 174 0.30 -1.74 12.77
N VAL A 175 -0.54 -0.72 12.64
CA VAL A 175 -0.34 0.38 11.70
C VAL A 175 -0.14 1.68 12.49
N THR A 176 0.88 2.43 12.13
CA THR A 176 1.20 3.73 12.72
C THR A 176 1.30 4.76 11.61
N VAL A 177 0.60 5.88 11.76
CA VAL A 177 0.68 7.01 10.81
C VAL A 177 1.13 8.23 11.60
N ASN A 178 2.29 8.76 11.24
CA ASN A 178 2.83 9.99 11.78
C ASN A 178 2.56 11.10 10.77
N ILE A 179 1.89 12.16 11.18
CA ILE A 179 1.63 13.33 10.33
C ILE A 179 2.40 14.49 10.92
N GLU A 180 3.20 15.16 10.09
CA GLU A 180 3.90 16.39 10.40
C GLU A 180 3.76 17.36 9.22
N GLU A 181 3.05 18.45 9.43
CA GLU A 181 2.72 19.42 8.37
C GLU A 181 3.22 20.81 8.75
N PRO A 182 3.49 21.69 7.77
CA PRO A 182 3.97 23.03 8.06
C PRO A 182 2.88 23.91 8.68
N THR A 183 1.61 23.63 8.37
CA THR A 183 0.44 24.36 8.88
C THR A 183 -0.42 23.50 9.79
N ILE A 184 -1.37 24.14 10.47
CA ILE A 184 -2.25 23.50 11.45
C ILE A 184 -3.13 22.46 10.75
N ILE A 185 -3.25 21.28 11.36
CA ILE A 185 -4.22 20.25 10.96
C ILE A 185 -5.58 20.64 11.53
N THR A 186 -6.51 21.05 10.66
CA THR A 186 -7.84 21.56 11.05
C THR A 186 -8.89 20.45 11.15
N TYR A 187 -8.66 19.34 10.47
CA TYR A 187 -9.53 18.17 10.45
C TYR A 187 -8.67 16.91 10.43
N LEU A 188 -9.09 15.90 11.19
CA LEU A 188 -8.51 14.56 11.16
C LEU A 188 -9.61 13.55 11.46
N LYS A 189 -9.72 12.52 10.62
CA LYS A 189 -10.61 11.38 10.80
C LYS A 189 -9.91 10.11 10.37
N VAL A 190 -10.14 9.02 11.10
CA VAL A 190 -9.69 7.68 10.72
C VAL A 190 -10.93 6.85 10.45
N LEU A 191 -11.10 6.40 9.21
CA LEU A 191 -12.26 5.60 8.83
C LEU A 191 -12.16 4.20 9.45
N LYS A 192 -13.33 3.62 9.72
CA LYS A 192 -13.48 2.23 10.13
C LYS A 192 -12.86 1.33 9.06
N PHE A 193 -12.07 0.35 9.48
CA PHE A 193 -11.46 -0.62 8.57
C PHE A 193 -12.52 -1.27 7.69
N HIS A 194 -12.32 -1.20 6.37
CA HIS A 194 -13.23 -1.74 5.36
C HIS A 194 -12.47 -2.42 4.22
N GLY A 195 -13.14 -3.32 3.49
CA GLY A 195 -12.54 -3.98 2.32
C GLY A 195 -12.27 -3.02 1.16
N PHE A 196 -11.55 -3.49 0.14
CA PHE A 196 -11.14 -2.75 -1.06
C PHE A 196 -12.26 -2.47 -2.09
N SER A 197 -13.54 -2.49 -1.67
CA SER A 197 -14.66 -2.32 -2.59
C SER A 197 -14.90 -0.84 -2.86
N ASN A 198 -14.90 -0.45 -4.14
CA ASN A 198 -15.23 0.89 -4.63
C ASN A 198 -16.73 1.24 -4.46
N VAL A 199 -17.54 0.35 -3.89
CA VAL A 199 -18.95 0.63 -3.60
C VAL A 199 -19.03 1.44 -2.32
N PHE A 200 -19.24 2.76 -2.47
CA PHE A 200 -19.55 3.66 -1.36
C PHE A 200 -20.67 3.08 -0.50
N SER A 201 -20.28 2.56 0.66
CA SER A 201 -21.20 2.11 1.69
C SER A 201 -21.16 3.13 2.81
N ARG A 202 -22.33 3.55 3.32
CA ARG A 202 -22.42 4.50 4.45
C ARG A 202 -21.69 3.98 5.71
N ASP A 203 -21.40 2.68 5.77
CA ASP A 203 -20.59 2.08 6.84
C ASP A 203 -19.09 2.38 6.72
N ASN A 204 -18.56 2.59 5.51
CA ASN A 204 -17.14 2.88 5.25
C ASN A 204 -16.76 4.30 5.71
N ASP A 205 -17.73 5.21 5.83
CA ASP A 205 -17.51 6.59 6.30
C ASP A 205 -17.66 6.73 7.83
N LYS A 206 -17.77 5.63 8.57
CA LYS A 206 -17.79 5.69 10.04
C LYS A 206 -16.39 5.83 10.61
N ASP A 207 -16.30 6.36 11.82
CA ASP A 207 -15.03 6.44 12.55
C ASP A 207 -14.56 5.05 12.99
N SER A 208 -13.25 4.85 13.01
CA SER A 208 -12.64 3.66 13.55
C SER A 208 -12.81 3.59 15.07
N GLU A 209 -13.32 2.46 15.56
CA GLU A 209 -13.44 2.18 17.00
C GLU A 209 -12.11 1.68 17.62
N ILE A 210 -11.14 1.32 16.78
CA ILE A 210 -9.87 0.69 17.20
C ILE A 210 -8.70 1.67 17.12
N ALA A 211 -8.74 2.61 16.16
CA ALA A 211 -7.67 3.57 16.00
C ALA A 211 -7.64 4.56 17.17
N THR A 212 -6.44 4.87 17.64
CA THR A 212 -6.21 5.95 18.61
C THR A 212 -5.49 7.10 17.91
N ILE A 213 -5.82 8.33 18.32
CA ILE A 213 -5.22 9.56 17.80
C ILE A 213 -4.55 10.28 18.96
N GLU A 214 -3.23 10.44 18.87
CA GLU A 214 -2.44 11.24 19.79
C GLU A 214 -2.14 12.62 19.17
N ASN A 215 -2.50 13.68 19.89
CA ASN A 215 -2.23 15.05 19.50
C ASN A 215 -0.86 15.47 20.05
N LYS A 216 0.19 15.48 19.22
CA LYS A 216 1.52 15.98 19.62
C LYS A 216 1.57 17.50 19.60
N SER A 217 1.04 18.10 18.53
CA SER A 217 0.91 19.55 18.36
C SER A 217 -0.27 19.89 17.43
N PRO A 218 -0.55 21.17 17.14
CA PRO A 218 -1.50 21.54 16.09
C PRO A 218 -1.09 21.03 14.69
N GLN A 219 0.20 20.93 14.41
CA GLN A 219 0.78 20.46 13.15
C GLN A 219 1.14 18.97 13.11
N SER A 220 1.17 18.30 14.27
CA SER A 220 1.64 16.93 14.38
C SER A 220 0.66 16.02 15.10
N LYS A 221 0.34 14.89 14.45
CA LYS A 221 -0.56 13.84 14.95
C LYS A 221 0.11 12.48 14.80
N VAL A 222 -0.15 11.59 15.75
CA VAL A 222 0.22 10.17 15.66
C VAL A 222 -1.05 9.35 15.74
N ILE A 223 -1.27 8.50 14.74
CA ILE A 223 -2.41 7.58 14.67
C ILE A 223 -1.87 6.16 14.86
N VAL A 224 -2.48 5.39 15.75
CA VAL A 224 -2.14 3.98 15.95
C VAL A 224 -3.39 3.12 15.82
N TRP A 225 -3.35 2.16 14.92
CA TRP A 225 -4.36 1.12 14.77
C TRP A 225 -3.71 -0.24 15.01
N ALA A 226 -4.11 -0.93 16.07
CA ALA A 226 -3.51 -2.17 16.52
C ALA A 226 -4.60 -3.15 16.98
N PRO A 227 -5.31 -3.81 16.04
CA PRO A 227 -6.42 -4.70 16.39
C PRO A 227 -5.90 -5.97 17.05
N SER A 228 -6.55 -6.38 18.14
CA SER A 228 -6.28 -7.69 18.74
C SER A 228 -6.67 -8.83 17.80
N ALA A 229 -6.12 -10.02 18.02
CA ALA A 229 -6.50 -11.22 17.27
C ALA A 229 -8.02 -11.48 17.32
N ASP A 230 -8.70 -11.16 18.43
CA ASP A 230 -10.15 -11.32 18.55
C ASP A 230 -10.93 -10.26 17.75
N GLN A 231 -10.44 -9.02 17.72
CA GLN A 231 -11.00 -7.98 16.85
C GLN A 231 -10.84 -8.34 15.37
N GLN A 232 -9.68 -8.89 14.99
CA GLN A 232 -9.45 -9.41 13.64
C GLN A 232 -10.42 -10.55 13.30
N ARG A 233 -10.61 -11.52 14.20
CA ARG A 233 -11.57 -12.64 14.00
C ARG A 233 -13.01 -12.15 13.86
N ALA A 234 -13.38 -11.11 14.60
CA ALA A 234 -14.70 -10.49 14.51
C ALA A 234 -14.91 -9.80 13.14
N MET A 235 -13.86 -9.25 12.53
CA MET A 235 -13.91 -8.71 11.16
C MET A 235 -13.95 -9.82 10.11
N ASN A 236 -13.03 -10.78 10.20
CA ASN A 236 -12.96 -11.95 9.35
C ASN A 236 -12.21 -13.10 10.07
N ALA A 237 -12.91 -14.21 10.32
CA ALA A 237 -12.36 -15.35 11.04
C ALA A 237 -11.13 -16.01 10.38
N LYS A 238 -10.93 -15.81 9.07
CA LYS A 238 -9.81 -16.40 8.31
C LYS A 238 -8.59 -15.48 8.17
N GLY A 239 -8.68 -14.24 8.62
CA GLY A 239 -7.67 -13.21 8.35
C GLY A 239 -8.31 -11.98 7.70
N ILE A 240 -7.82 -10.81 8.05
CA ILE A 240 -8.38 -9.55 7.57
C ILE A 240 -7.80 -9.15 6.21
N GLN A 241 -8.61 -8.45 5.42
CA GLN A 241 -8.21 -7.88 4.14
C GLN A 241 -9.00 -6.59 3.94
N GLY A 242 -8.30 -5.49 3.72
CA GLY A 242 -8.93 -4.18 3.56
C GLY A 242 -7.94 -3.04 3.78
N GLU A 243 -8.47 -1.87 4.06
CA GLU A 243 -7.68 -0.66 4.18
C GLU A 243 -8.02 0.17 5.42
N ILE A 244 -7.02 0.90 5.87
CA ILE A 244 -7.15 1.97 6.85
C ILE A 244 -7.03 3.27 6.07
N VAL A 245 -8.02 4.14 6.21
CA VAL A 245 -8.04 5.44 5.54
C VAL A 245 -7.92 6.54 6.59
N VAL A 246 -6.85 7.33 6.49
CA VAL A 246 -6.65 8.53 7.30
C VAL A 246 -6.97 9.75 6.45
N GLN A 247 -7.96 10.52 6.87
CA GLN A 247 -8.41 11.74 6.21
C GLN A 247 -8.01 12.96 7.03
N TYR A 248 -7.40 13.96 6.39
CA TYR A 248 -7.06 15.20 7.07
C TYR A 248 -7.16 16.42 6.17
N ASN A 249 -7.30 17.58 6.79
CA ASN A 249 -7.25 18.88 6.13
C ASN A 249 -6.32 19.82 6.89
N LEU A 250 -5.79 20.81 6.18
CA LEU A 250 -4.85 21.79 6.68
C LEU A 250 -5.49 23.18 6.69
N ASP A 251 -5.07 24.02 7.61
CA ASP A 251 -5.35 25.46 7.54
C ASP A 251 -4.55 26.08 6.38
N ARG A 252 -5.28 26.81 5.52
CA ARG A 252 -4.74 27.47 4.32
C ARG A 252 -5.16 28.95 4.25
N LEU A 253 -5.87 29.47 5.25
CA LEU A 253 -6.40 30.84 5.22
C LEU A 253 -5.47 31.83 5.90
N GLU A 254 -4.90 31.48 7.06
CA GLU A 254 -4.03 32.40 7.82
C GLU A 254 -2.53 32.17 7.58
N HIS A 255 -2.13 30.97 7.14
CA HIS A 255 -0.71 30.55 7.09
C HIS A 255 -0.35 29.75 5.83
N ALA A 256 -0.94 30.06 4.67
CA ALA A 256 -0.55 29.42 3.42
C ALA A 256 0.91 29.78 3.09
N GLU A 257 1.86 28.96 3.49
CA GLU A 257 3.20 28.98 2.91
C GLU A 257 3.08 28.39 1.50
N PRO A 258 3.15 29.23 0.44
CA PRO A 258 2.91 28.76 -0.91
C PRO A 258 4.05 27.87 -1.39
N TYR A 259 5.24 27.99 -0.80
CA TYR A 259 6.41 27.20 -1.11
C TYR A 259 7.00 26.60 0.16
N LEU A 260 7.37 25.33 0.08
CA LEU A 260 8.28 24.71 1.04
C LEU A 260 9.66 24.64 0.39
N VAL A 261 10.71 25.03 1.11
CA VAL A 261 12.09 24.83 0.68
C VAL A 261 12.72 23.85 1.65
N ASP A 262 13.08 22.67 1.16
CA ASP A 262 13.80 21.67 1.95
C ASP A 262 15.31 21.97 1.97
N ASP A 263 16.04 21.36 2.90
CA ASP A 263 17.50 21.53 3.10
C ASP A 263 18.32 21.21 1.84
N GLY A 264 17.76 20.45 0.89
CA GLY A 264 18.35 20.16 -0.42
C GLY A 264 18.09 21.20 -1.53
N HIS A 265 17.46 22.34 -1.22
CA HIS A 265 17.02 23.38 -2.17
C HIS A 265 15.94 22.96 -3.18
N TYR A 266 15.24 21.86 -2.93
CA TYR A 266 14.03 21.50 -3.67
C TYR A 266 12.85 22.30 -3.12
N PHE A 267 11.93 22.70 -4.01
CA PHE A 267 10.72 23.40 -3.61
C PHE A 267 9.47 22.67 -4.07
N ALA A 268 8.43 22.76 -3.25
CA ALA A 268 7.09 22.29 -3.59
C ALA A 268 6.11 23.46 -3.44
N ASP A 269 5.39 23.77 -4.53
CA ASP A 269 4.35 24.81 -4.56
C ASP A 269 2.96 24.16 -4.49
N PHE A 270 2.20 24.49 -3.44
CA PHE A 270 0.88 23.94 -3.20
C PHE A 270 -0.20 25.00 -3.34
N PHE A 271 -0.59 25.27 -4.59
CA PHE A 271 -1.58 26.28 -4.92
C PHE A 271 -3.02 25.76 -4.79
N ALA A 272 -3.76 26.27 -3.81
CA ALA A 272 -5.22 26.18 -3.78
C ALA A 272 -5.80 27.43 -3.11
N VAL A 273 -6.63 28.18 -3.84
CA VAL A 273 -7.24 29.43 -3.35
C VAL A 273 -8.67 29.14 -2.92
N GLU A 274 -8.93 29.15 -1.61
CA GLU A 274 -10.24 28.78 -1.05
C GLU A 274 -11.26 29.94 -1.14
N ALA A 275 -10.81 31.19 -1.19
CA ALA A 275 -11.67 32.38 -1.19
C ALA A 275 -12.11 32.89 -2.58
N LEU A 276 -12.07 32.05 -3.62
CA LEU A 276 -12.56 32.46 -4.94
C LEU A 276 -14.09 32.33 -5.02
N PRO A 277 -14.81 33.35 -5.50
CA PRO A 277 -16.24 33.22 -5.76
C PRO A 277 -16.46 32.11 -6.79
N SER A 278 -17.49 31.28 -6.57
CA SER A 278 -17.88 30.27 -7.54
C SER A 278 -18.14 30.91 -8.89
N LEU A 279 -17.35 30.52 -9.89
CA LEU A 279 -17.53 31.01 -11.25
C LEU A 279 -18.80 30.41 -11.84
N LYS A 280 -19.58 31.23 -12.54
CA LYS A 280 -20.70 30.72 -13.36
C LYS A 280 -20.12 29.85 -14.47
N LYS A 281 -20.61 28.62 -14.60
CA LYS A 281 -20.17 27.66 -15.62
C LYS A 281 -21.37 27.30 -16.48
N HIS A 282 -21.15 27.19 -17.80
CA HIS A 282 -22.07 26.49 -18.69
C HIS A 282 -21.57 25.06 -18.82
N VAL A 283 -22.31 24.10 -18.28
CA VAL A 283 -21.97 22.67 -18.32
C VAL A 283 -22.87 22.01 -19.34
N ILE A 284 -22.28 21.36 -20.35
CA ILE A 284 -22.99 20.59 -21.37
C ILE A 284 -22.64 19.13 -21.15
N PHE A 285 -23.66 18.30 -20.92
CA PHE A 285 -23.50 16.85 -20.86
C PHE A 285 -23.73 16.27 -22.25
N VAL A 286 -22.72 15.60 -22.80
CA VAL A 286 -22.84 14.82 -24.03
C VAL A 286 -22.84 13.36 -23.60
N ILE A 287 -24.02 12.75 -23.64
CA ILE A 287 -24.26 11.39 -23.14
C ILE A 287 -24.49 10.47 -24.33
N ASP A 288 -23.81 9.32 -24.35
CA ASP A 288 -24.09 8.29 -25.34
C ASP A 288 -25.46 7.66 -25.09
N TYR A 289 -26.28 7.56 -26.13
CA TYR A 289 -27.60 6.91 -26.10
C TYR A 289 -27.65 5.67 -27.00
N SER A 290 -26.50 5.19 -27.47
CA SER A 290 -26.40 4.02 -28.34
C SER A 290 -26.98 2.77 -27.66
N TYR A 291 -27.34 1.79 -28.50
CA TYR A 291 -27.92 0.53 -28.04
C TYR A 291 -27.02 -0.23 -27.05
N SER A 292 -25.70 -0.05 -27.10
CA SER A 292 -24.77 -0.66 -26.14
C SER A 292 -24.88 -0.13 -24.70
N MET A 293 -25.67 0.92 -24.48
CA MET A 293 -25.96 1.46 -23.16
C MET A 293 -27.14 0.74 -22.46
N GLU A 294 -27.90 -0.12 -23.16
CA GLU A 294 -29.04 -0.85 -22.55
C GLU A 294 -28.63 -1.68 -21.33
N GLY A 295 -29.36 -1.56 -20.21
CA GLY A 295 -29.07 -2.24 -18.94
C GLY A 295 -28.61 -1.29 -17.84
N GLU A 296 -27.69 -1.72 -16.96
CA GLU A 296 -27.20 -0.91 -15.82
C GLU A 296 -26.46 0.39 -16.20
N LYS A 297 -26.05 0.53 -17.46
CA LYS A 297 -25.28 1.69 -17.94
C LYS A 297 -26.17 2.86 -18.33
N PHE A 298 -27.46 2.62 -18.59
CA PHE A 298 -28.47 3.63 -18.92
C PHE A 298 -29.05 4.24 -17.64
#